data_AF-A0A3D4PLR6-F1
#
_entry.id   AF-A0A3D4PLR6-F1
#
_cell.length_a   1.000
_cell.length_b   1.000
_cell.length_c   1.000
_cell.angle_alpha   90.00
_cell.angle_beta   90.00
_cell.angle_gamma   90.00
#
_symmetry.space_group_name_H-M   'P 1'
#
loop_
_entity.id
_entity.type
_entity.pdbx_description
1 polymer ?
#
loop_
_entity_poly.entity_id
_entity_poly.type
_entity_poly.pdbx_seq_one_letter_code
_entity_poly.pdbx_strand_id
1 'polypeptide(L)'
;MPQAIMKLGVKLFTDRDYTLQEMPDTVADRRFLRTSIEHTDVVITKPGMLYAITPTTRPRAASQEKALVAMGFAKVDEPETQFFPGEINRVSLYEKHVQVGERFRLPKFVFFVMGEGTEIEAYRPPAP
;
A
#
# COMPACT_ATOMS: atom_id res chain seq x y z
N MET A 1 4.93 5.41 -11.26
CA MET A 1 4.67 4.13 -10.56
C MET A 1 3.70 3.34 -11.42
N PRO A 2 4.04 2.11 -11.85
CA PRO A 2 3.14 1.29 -12.64
C PRO A 2 2.06 0.64 -11.77
N GLN A 3 0.86 0.47 -12.33
CA GLN A 3 -0.21 -0.32 -11.70
C GLN A 3 0.01 -1.81 -11.97
N ALA A 4 -0.46 -2.64 -11.04
CA ALA A 4 -0.52 -4.09 -11.19
C ALA A 4 -1.72 -4.65 -10.39
N ILE A 5 -1.94 -5.96 -10.44
CA ILE A 5 -3.01 -6.66 -9.73
C ILE A 5 -2.42 -7.42 -8.54
N MET A 6 -3.09 -7.36 -7.38
CA MET A 6 -2.79 -8.18 -6.21
C MET A 6 -3.09 -9.65 -6.49
N LYS A 7 -2.06 -10.33 -7.01
CA LYS A 7 -2.09 -11.74 -7.39
C LYS A 7 -0.74 -12.38 -7.10
N LEU A 8 -0.76 -13.63 -6.66
CA LEU A 8 0.45 -14.38 -6.33
C LEU A 8 1.48 -14.34 -7.46
N GLY A 9 2.76 -14.19 -7.09
CA GLY A 9 3.88 -14.08 -8.03
C GLY A 9 4.06 -12.70 -8.67
N VAL A 10 3.15 -11.74 -8.46
CA VAL A 10 3.33 -10.38 -9.01
C VAL A 10 4.54 -9.69 -8.37
N LYS A 11 5.33 -8.98 -9.19
CA LYS A 11 6.43 -8.15 -8.70
C LYS A 11 5.87 -6.97 -7.90
N LEU A 12 6.37 -6.80 -6.67
CA LEU A 12 5.87 -5.80 -5.72
C LEU A 12 6.50 -4.42 -5.96
N PHE A 13 7.82 -4.36 -5.93
CA PHE A 13 8.54 -3.09 -5.94
C PHE A 13 9.04 -2.72 -7.33
N THR A 14 9.22 -1.43 -7.60
CA THR A 14 9.85 -0.95 -8.84
C THR A 14 11.37 -1.11 -8.82
N ASP A 15 11.97 -1.18 -7.63
CA ASP A 15 13.42 -1.16 -7.39
C ASP A 15 13.95 -2.41 -6.67
N ARG A 16 13.12 -3.45 -6.49
CA ARG A 16 13.50 -4.77 -5.95
C ARG A 16 12.77 -5.87 -6.71
N ASP A 17 13.29 -7.09 -6.66
CA ASP A 17 12.75 -8.27 -7.37
C ASP A 17 11.84 -9.17 -6.51
N TYR A 18 11.36 -8.66 -5.37
CA TYR A 18 10.42 -9.42 -4.54
C TYR A 18 9.06 -9.60 -5.22
N THR A 19 8.55 -10.83 -5.15
CA THR A 19 7.24 -11.22 -5.65
C THR A 19 6.29 -11.56 -4.51
N LEU A 20 5.00 -11.28 -4.70
CA LEU A 20 3.94 -11.54 -3.73
C LEU A 20 3.80 -13.04 -3.42
N GLN A 21 3.85 -13.42 -2.14
CA GLN A 21 3.64 -14.79 -1.65
C GLN A 21 2.25 -15.01 -1.03
N GLU A 22 1.77 -14.04 -0.28
CA GLU A 22 0.44 -14.02 0.34
C GLU A 22 -0.07 -12.57 0.38
N MET A 23 -1.37 -12.36 0.48
CA MET A 23 -1.98 -11.04 0.63
C MET A 23 -3.24 -11.14 1.50
N PRO A 24 -3.65 -10.05 2.18
CA PRO A 24 -4.95 -10.03 2.85
C PRO A 24 -6.09 -10.28 1.85
N ASP A 25 -7.14 -10.97 2.29
CA ASP A 25 -8.21 -11.43 1.38
C ASP A 25 -8.97 -10.25 0.77
N THR A 26 -9.19 -9.18 1.55
CA THR A 26 -9.91 -7.97 1.10
C THR A 26 -9.30 -7.33 -0.15
N VAL A 27 -8.00 -7.49 -0.38
CA VAL A 27 -7.27 -6.87 -1.49
C VAL A 27 -6.97 -7.81 -2.65
N ALA A 28 -7.37 -9.08 -2.57
CA ALA A 28 -7.16 -10.04 -3.65
C ALA A 28 -7.80 -9.56 -4.97
N ASP A 29 -7.08 -9.77 -6.07
CA ASP A 29 -7.46 -9.37 -7.44
C ASP A 29 -7.73 -7.86 -7.64
N ARG A 30 -7.41 -7.02 -6.66
CA ARG A 30 -7.54 -5.56 -6.78
C ARG A 30 -6.30 -4.92 -7.41
N ARG A 31 -6.51 -3.75 -8.01
CA ARG A 31 -5.42 -2.94 -8.55
C ARG A 31 -4.62 -2.30 -7.40
N PHE A 32 -3.30 -2.28 -7.54
CA PHE A 32 -2.41 -1.56 -6.64
C PHE A 32 -1.35 -0.79 -7.42
N LEU A 33 -0.74 0.20 -6.79
CA LEU A 33 0.45 0.85 -7.33
C LEU A 33 1.72 0.14 -6.85
N ARG A 34 2.57 -0.25 -7.79
CA ARG A 34 3.94 -0.67 -7.48
C ARG A 34 4.80 0.55 -7.16
N THR A 35 5.45 0.52 -6.02
CA THR A 35 6.24 1.62 -5.48
C THR A 35 7.71 1.23 -5.33
N SER A 36 8.58 2.20 -5.06
CA SER A 36 9.91 1.88 -4.54
C SER A 36 9.75 1.38 -3.11
N ILE A 37 10.61 0.44 -2.69
CA ILE A 37 10.60 0.02 -1.28
C ILE A 37 10.92 1.16 -0.32
N GLU A 38 11.59 2.22 -0.79
CA GLU A 38 12.04 3.35 0.03
C GLU A 38 10.98 4.45 0.20
N HIS A 39 10.01 4.57 -0.72
CA HIS A 39 9.01 5.63 -0.64
C HIS A 39 7.78 5.40 -1.53
N THR A 40 6.67 6.01 -1.09
CA THR A 40 5.40 6.13 -1.82
C THR A 40 4.92 7.58 -1.74
N ASP A 41 4.49 8.14 -2.88
CA ASP A 41 3.92 9.49 -2.97
C ASP A 41 2.80 9.48 -4.02
N VAL A 42 1.56 9.59 -3.56
CA VAL A 42 0.37 9.43 -4.40
C VAL A 42 -0.66 10.51 -4.14
N VAL A 43 -1.47 10.80 -5.15
CA VAL A 43 -2.63 11.68 -5.08
C VAL A 43 -3.88 10.92 -5.52
N ILE A 44 -5.01 11.21 -4.88
CA ILE A 44 -6.31 10.64 -5.21
C ILE A 44 -6.92 11.38 -6.39
N THR A 45 -7.27 10.64 -7.45
CA THR A 45 -7.89 11.18 -8.66
C THR A 45 -9.36 10.80 -8.79
N LYS A 46 -9.79 9.68 -8.17
CA LYS A 46 -11.21 9.37 -7.93
C LYS A 46 -11.43 8.93 -6.48
N PRO A 47 -12.48 9.45 -5.81
CA PRO A 47 -12.72 9.17 -4.40
C PRO A 47 -13.21 7.72 -4.21
N GLY A 48 -13.18 7.25 -2.97
CA GLY A 48 -13.69 5.92 -2.60
C GLY A 48 -12.85 5.26 -1.50
N MET A 49 -12.86 3.94 -1.44
CA MET A 49 -12.08 3.20 -0.46
C MET A 49 -10.64 3.00 -0.92
N LEU A 50 -9.69 3.42 -0.09
CA LEU A 50 -8.28 3.15 -0.30
C LEU A 50 -7.75 2.24 0.81
N TYR A 51 -7.07 1.18 0.41
CA TYR A 51 -6.39 0.29 1.32
C TYR A 51 -4.89 0.58 1.35
N ALA A 52 -4.28 0.45 2.52
CA ALA A 52 -2.85 0.55 2.73
C ALA A 52 -2.32 -0.75 3.36
N ILE A 53 -1.19 -1.24 2.83
CA ILE A 53 -0.49 -2.42 3.33
C ILE A 53 0.90 -1.99 3.78
N THR A 54 1.26 -2.33 5.02
CA THR A 54 2.61 -2.07 5.58
C THR A 54 2.98 -3.20 6.54
N PRO A 55 4.28 -3.45 6.81
CA PRO A 55 4.69 -4.44 7.79
C PRO A 55 3.99 -4.26 9.13
N THR A 56 3.53 -5.34 9.76
CA THR A 56 2.98 -5.23 11.10
C THR A 56 4.07 -4.83 12.08
N THR A 57 3.72 -3.95 13.01
CA THR A 57 4.62 -3.42 14.05
C THR A 57 5.30 -4.54 14.83
N ARG A 58 6.63 -4.64 14.68
CA ARG A 58 7.53 -5.54 15.41
C ARG A 58 8.97 -5.04 15.31
N PRO A 59 9.91 -5.53 16.14
CA PRO A 59 11.31 -5.11 16.07
C PRO A 59 11.89 -5.25 14.65
N ARG A 60 12.56 -4.19 14.17
CA ARG A 60 13.21 -4.07 12.84
C ARG A 60 12.27 -3.98 11.63
N ALA A 61 10.95 -4.14 11.79
CA ALA A 61 10.02 -3.95 10.68
C ALA A 61 9.86 -2.46 10.35
N ALA A 62 9.83 -2.14 9.06
CA ALA A 62 9.63 -0.77 8.55
C ALA A 62 8.15 -0.37 8.55
N SER A 63 7.42 -0.67 9.63
CA SER A 63 5.98 -0.38 9.77
C SER A 63 5.70 1.12 9.66
N GLN A 64 4.70 1.47 8.86
CA GLN A 64 4.12 2.81 8.79
C GLN A 64 2.79 2.94 9.54
N GLU A 65 2.44 1.98 10.41
CA GLU A 65 1.14 1.95 11.13
C GLU A 65 0.81 3.27 11.82
N LYS A 66 1.74 3.83 12.59
CA LYS A 66 1.51 5.11 13.29
C LYS A 66 1.21 6.26 12.34
N ALA A 67 1.90 6.31 11.20
CA ALA A 67 1.69 7.35 10.19
C ALA A 67 0.35 7.16 9.49
N LEU A 68 -0.03 5.92 9.15
CA LEU A 68 -1.33 5.59 8.56
C LEU A 68 -2.48 5.97 9.49
N VAL A 69 -2.40 5.60 10.78
CA VAL A 69 -3.42 5.96 11.78
C VAL A 69 -3.53 7.48 11.94
N ALA A 70 -2.42 8.21 11.98
CA ALA A 70 -2.43 9.67 12.03
C ALA A 70 -3.03 10.31 10.77
N MET A 71 -2.95 9.64 9.62
CA MET A 71 -3.58 10.05 8.35
C MET A 71 -5.06 9.63 8.23
N GLY A 72 -5.63 9.01 9.27
CA GLY A 72 -7.03 8.61 9.35
C GLY A 72 -7.33 7.22 8.77
N PHE A 73 -6.31 6.38 8.56
CA PHE A 73 -6.55 4.98 8.23
C PHE A 73 -6.89 4.16 9.48
N ALA A 74 -7.86 3.27 9.36
CA ALA A 74 -8.22 2.30 10.38
C ALA A 74 -7.62 0.93 10.04
N LYS A 75 -7.15 0.19 11.04
CA LYS A 75 -6.68 -1.19 10.83
C LYS A 75 -7.88 -2.09 10.55
N VAL A 76 -7.77 -2.93 9.51
CA VAL A 76 -8.78 -3.94 9.19
C VAL A 76 -8.58 -5.15 10.10
N ASP A 77 -9.66 -5.71 10.61
CA ASP A 77 -9.66 -6.92 11.43
C ASP A 77 -9.49 -8.17 10.56
N GLU A 78 -8.27 -8.36 10.07
CA GLU A 78 -7.86 -9.50 9.24
C GLU A 78 -6.50 -10.05 9.71
N PRO A 79 -6.23 -11.34 9.46
CA PRO A 79 -4.96 -11.95 9.84
C PRO A 79 -3.79 -11.32 9.08
N GLU A 80 -2.62 -11.32 9.71
CA GLU A 80 -1.38 -10.96 9.02
C GLU A 80 -1.05 -11.97 7.93
N THR A 81 -0.51 -11.47 6.83
CA THR A 81 -0.07 -12.31 5.69
C THR A 81 1.41 -12.14 5.40
N GLN A 82 2.07 -13.21 4.96
CA GLN A 82 3.48 -13.19 4.59
C GLN A 82 3.64 -12.62 3.17
N PHE A 83 3.80 -11.29 3.06
CA PHE A 83 3.72 -10.60 1.78
C PHE A 83 4.82 -11.05 0.79
N PHE A 84 6.03 -11.28 1.28
CA PHE A 84 7.18 -11.88 0.57
C PHE A 84 8.21 -12.42 1.58
N PRO A 85 9.27 -13.16 1.18
CA PRO A 85 10.18 -13.82 2.13
C PRO A 85 10.77 -12.89 3.20
N GLY A 86 10.89 -13.39 4.43
CA GLY A 86 11.52 -12.71 5.56
C GLY A 86 10.57 -12.46 6.73
N GLU A 87 11.03 -12.72 7.95
CA GLU A 87 10.20 -12.70 9.19
C GLU A 87 9.50 -11.35 9.44
N ILE A 88 10.12 -10.25 9.03
CA ILE A 88 9.60 -8.88 9.22
C ILE A 88 8.65 -8.43 8.12
N ASN A 89 8.43 -9.23 7.07
CA ASN A 89 7.61 -8.89 5.92
C ASN A 89 6.18 -9.45 6.02
N ARG A 90 5.75 -9.77 7.24
CA ARG A 90 4.33 -9.98 7.56
C ARG A 90 3.63 -8.63 7.65
N VAL A 91 2.51 -8.49 6.96
CA VAL A 91 1.82 -7.21 6.79
C VAL A 91 0.43 -7.20 7.42
N SER A 92 -0.01 -6.00 7.81
CA SER A 92 -1.38 -5.71 8.21
C SER A 92 -2.05 -4.82 7.15
N LEU A 93 -3.38 -4.93 7.06
CA LEU A 93 -4.20 -4.11 6.18
C LEU A 93 -4.82 -2.94 6.94
N TYR A 94 -4.89 -1.79 6.29
CA TYR A 94 -5.58 -0.61 6.79
C TYR A 94 -6.47 -0.04 5.69
N GLU A 95 -7.53 0.66 6.06
CA GLU A 95 -8.48 1.24 5.13
C GLU A 95 -8.83 2.69 5.49
N LYS A 96 -9.18 3.47 4.47
CA LYS A 96 -9.66 4.84 4.60
C LYS A 96 -10.57 5.19 3.43
N HIS A 97 -11.70 5.83 3.70
CA HIS A 97 -12.45 6.54 2.67
C HIS A 97 -11.73 7.85 2.32
N VAL A 98 -11.37 8.00 1.05
CA VAL A 98 -10.57 9.12 0.54
C VAL A 98 -11.32 9.99 -0.45
N GLN A 99 -10.92 11.26 -0.51
CA GLN A 99 -11.46 12.30 -1.37
C GLN A 99 -10.44 12.71 -2.44
N VAL A 100 -10.94 13.23 -3.56
CA VAL A 100 -10.10 13.76 -4.65
C VAL A 100 -9.16 14.85 -4.11
N GLY A 101 -7.90 14.81 -4.52
CA GLY A 101 -6.88 15.78 -4.12
C GLY A 101 -6.20 15.46 -2.79
N GLU A 102 -6.68 14.47 -2.02
CA GLU A 102 -5.89 13.95 -0.91
C GLU A 102 -4.55 13.39 -1.42
N ARG A 103 -3.48 13.62 -0.64
CA ARG A 103 -2.13 13.18 -0.97
C ARG A 103 -1.53 12.41 0.19
N PHE A 104 -0.93 11.27 -0.12
CA PHE A 104 -0.23 10.44 0.85
C PHE A 104 1.23 10.29 0.46
N ARG A 105 2.12 10.71 1.35
CA ARG A 105 3.57 10.58 1.20
C ARG A 105 4.12 9.85 2.41
N LEU A 106 4.63 8.64 2.20
CA LEU A 106 5.12 7.76 3.25
C LEU A 106 6.51 7.25 2.87
N PRO A 107 7.48 7.28 3.80
CA PRO A 107 8.74 6.56 3.61
C PRO A 107 8.46 5.06 3.77
N LYS A 108 9.31 4.25 3.14
CA LYS A 108 9.46 2.81 3.34
C LYS A 108 8.19 1.95 3.39
N PHE A 109 8.11 1.00 2.45
CA PHE A 109 7.19 -0.15 2.46
C PHE A 109 5.74 0.20 2.85
N VAL A 110 5.08 0.94 1.95
CA VAL A 110 3.62 1.07 1.91
C VAL A 110 3.14 0.82 0.49
N PHE A 111 2.19 -0.11 0.36
CA PHE A 111 1.43 -0.30 -0.87
C PHE A 111 0.04 0.27 -0.70
N PHE A 112 -0.42 1.00 -1.72
CA PHE A 112 -1.81 1.42 -1.83
C PHE A 112 -2.55 0.53 -2.82
N VAL A 113 -3.67 -0.03 -2.37
CA VAL A 113 -4.57 -0.86 -3.17
C VAL A 113 -5.90 -0.13 -3.32
N MET A 114 -6.37 0.00 -4.56
CA MET A 114 -7.59 0.71 -4.89
C MET A 114 -8.81 -0.17 -4.63
N GLY A 115 -9.75 0.33 -3.82
CA GLY A 115 -11.11 -0.19 -3.76
C GLY A 115 -11.87 0.03 -5.06
N GLU A 116 -13.11 -0.47 -5.13
CA GLU A 116 -13.94 -0.32 -6.32
C GLU A 116 -14.15 1.17 -6.66
N GLY A 117 -14.00 1.52 -7.95
CA GLY A 117 -14.15 2.90 -8.45
C GLY A 117 -13.07 3.90 -8.01
N THR A 118 -12.20 3.54 -7.06
CA THR A 118 -11.16 4.42 -6.50
C THR A 118 -9.96 4.47 -7.43
N GLU A 119 -9.40 5.66 -7.64
CA GLU A 119 -8.21 5.84 -8.48
C GLU A 119 -7.19 6.73 -7.80
N ILE A 120 -5.93 6.32 -7.93
CA ILE A 120 -4.76 7.01 -7.42
C ILE A 120 -3.70 7.11 -8.49
N GLU A 121 -2.88 8.15 -8.42
CA GLU A 121 -1.73 8.34 -9.31
C GLU A 121 -0.48 8.69 -8.50
N ALA A 122 0.69 8.42 -9.07
CA ALA A 122 1.94 8.91 -8.49
C ALA A 122 1.92 10.44 -8.52
N TYR A 123 2.15 11.08 -7.38
CA TYR A 123 2.21 12.53 -7.32
C TYR A 123 3.39 13.03 -8.14
N ARG A 124 3.12 13.97 -9.06
CA ARG A 124 4.13 14.72 -9.79
C ARG A 124 3.92 16.19 -9.44
N PRO A 125 4.92 16.87 -8.83
CA PRO A 125 4.81 18.30 -8.62
C PRO A 125 4.68 19.01 -9.98
N PRO A 126 3.91 20.11 -10.05
CA PRO A 126 3.91 20.94 -11.25
C PRO A 126 5.33 21.40 -11.56
N ALA A 127 5.65 21.51 -12.85
CA ALA A 127 6.90 22.11 -13.29
C ALA A 127 6.98 23.56 -12.73
N PRO A 128 8.19 24.01 -12.31
CA PRO A 128 8.38 25.36 -11.80
C PRO A 128 8.03 26.44 -12.83
#